data_AF-A0A8T6MSB9-F1
#
_entry.id   AF-A0A8T6MSB9-F1
#
_cell.length_a   1.000
_cell.length_b   1.000
_cell.length_c   1.000
_cell.angle_alpha   90.00
_cell.angle_beta   90.00
_cell.angle_gamma   90.00
#
_symmetry.space_group_name_H-M   'P 1'
#
loop_
_entity.id
_entity.type
_entity.pdbx_description
1 polymer ?
#
loop_
_entity_poly.entity_id
_entity_poly.type
_entity_poly.pdbx_seq_one_letter_code
_entity_poly.pdbx_strand_id
1 'polypeptide(L)'
;MKRNDNREGIKGMANPGRYGIERFAYWLMRITGLGLLAYLIGHVYETSNIINGKSAWENMLSITQTTEGHVFLTLVIGMCVFHTANGIRVMLGHGGYGVGKPARPDYPYTPASQNSMHKLCIYASIGIAALAMMYGLSVLFGE
;
A
#
# COMPACT_ATOMS: atom_id res chain seq x y z
N MET A 1 -17.57 31.77 0.80
CA MET A 1 -17.30 30.34 0.55
C MET A 1 -18.52 29.54 1.04
N LYS A 2 -19.26 28.86 0.16
CA LYS A 2 -20.40 28.01 0.59
C LYS A 2 -19.82 26.91 1.50
N ARG A 3 -20.29 26.86 2.75
CA ARG A 3 -19.95 25.79 3.70
C ARG A 3 -20.62 24.53 3.18
N ASN A 4 -19.85 23.62 2.58
CA ASN A 4 -20.37 22.30 2.27
C ASN A 4 -20.79 21.65 3.59
N ASP A 5 -22.00 21.12 3.64
CA ASP A 5 -22.41 20.26 4.73
C ASP A 5 -21.42 19.10 4.77
N ASN A 6 -20.67 18.96 5.87
CA ASN A 6 -19.63 17.93 6.06
C ASN A 6 -20.23 16.51 6.17
N ARG A 7 -21.10 16.13 5.23
CA ARG A 7 -21.91 14.91 5.16
C ARG A 7 -21.45 14.00 4.01
N GLU A 8 -20.15 13.98 3.73
CA GLU A 8 -19.62 13.17 2.62
C GLU A 8 -19.55 11.67 2.95
N GLY A 9 -19.52 11.30 4.24
CA GLY A 9 -19.55 9.90 4.69
C GLY A 9 -18.54 8.99 3.97
N ILE A 10 -19.02 7.83 3.51
CA ILE A 10 -18.22 6.84 2.77
C ILE A 10 -17.66 7.43 1.47
N LYS A 11 -18.41 8.29 0.77
CA LYS A 11 -17.92 8.94 -0.46
C LYS A 11 -16.74 9.86 -0.18
N GLY A 12 -16.80 10.59 0.93
CA GLY A 12 -15.68 11.39 1.41
C GLY A 12 -14.47 10.52 1.72
N MET A 13 -14.66 9.43 2.46
CA MET A 13 -13.61 8.45 2.78
C MET A 13 -12.94 7.86 1.53
N ALA A 14 -13.71 7.54 0.50
CA ALA A 14 -13.22 6.95 -0.75
C ALA A 14 -12.50 7.94 -1.68
N ASN A 15 -12.61 9.25 -1.44
CA ASN A 15 -11.96 10.27 -2.27
C ASN A 15 -10.47 10.44 -1.88
N PRO A 16 -9.52 10.13 -2.80
CA PRO A 16 -8.09 10.28 -2.53
C PRO A 16 -7.55 11.69 -2.80
N GLY A 17 -8.30 12.55 -3.52
CA GLY A 17 -7.79 13.81 -4.08
C GLY A 17 -7.76 15.02 -3.15
N ARG A 18 -8.25 14.90 -1.91
CA ARG A 18 -8.24 15.99 -0.92
C ARG A 18 -7.03 15.86 -0.01
N TYR A 19 -6.47 16.96 0.52
CA TYR A 19 -5.45 16.93 1.58
C TYR A 19 -4.08 16.33 1.19
N GLY A 20 -3.72 16.32 -0.09
CA GLY A 20 -2.34 16.05 -0.54
C GLY A 20 -1.92 14.56 -0.52
N ILE A 21 -0.61 14.34 -0.46
CA ILE A 21 0.02 13.00 -0.58
C ILE A 21 -0.35 12.08 0.60
N GLU A 22 -0.63 12.67 1.75
CA GLU A 22 -1.04 11.97 2.96
C GLU A 22 -2.36 11.26 2.79
N ARG A 23 -3.32 11.90 2.10
CA ARG A 23 -4.61 11.28 1.78
C ARG A 23 -4.44 10.14 0.80
N PHE A 24 -3.60 10.33 -0.21
CA PHE A 24 -3.28 9.28 -1.15
C PHE A 24 -2.65 8.08 -0.43
N ALA A 25 -1.66 8.30 0.43
CA ALA A 25 -1.01 7.24 1.20
C ALA A 25 -1.96 6.52 2.17
N TYR A 26 -2.88 7.26 2.82
CA TYR A 26 -3.94 6.70 3.65
C TYR A 26 -4.86 5.78 2.84
N TRP A 27 -5.30 6.24 1.66
CA TRP A 27 -6.19 5.48 0.80
C TRP A 27 -5.50 4.22 0.26
N LEU A 28 -4.27 4.38 -0.21
CA LEU A 28 -3.45 3.29 -0.71
C LEU A 28 -3.19 2.22 0.38
N MET A 29 -2.90 2.61 1.62
CA MET A 29 -2.69 1.68 2.75
C MET A 29 -3.88 0.75 2.96
N ARG A 30 -5.10 1.27 2.79
CA ARG A 30 -6.33 0.50 2.97
C ARG A 30 -6.55 -0.48 1.83
N ILE A 31 -6.38 0.00 0.60
CA ILE A 31 -6.59 -0.84 -0.58
C ILE A 31 -5.55 -1.93 -0.66
N THR A 32 -4.27 -1.64 -0.40
CA THR A 32 -3.25 -2.68 -0.33
C THR A 32 -3.53 -3.66 0.80
N GLY A 33 -4.05 -3.22 1.96
CA GLY A 33 -4.45 -4.12 3.03
C GLY A 33 -5.57 -5.08 2.64
N LEU A 34 -6.63 -4.58 1.99
CA LEU A 34 -7.73 -5.41 1.49
C LEU A 34 -7.27 -6.36 0.38
N GLY A 35 -6.44 -5.87 -0.55
CA GLY A 35 -5.85 -6.67 -1.62
C GLY A 35 -4.96 -7.79 -1.08
N LEU A 36 -4.10 -7.47 -0.10
CA LEU A 36 -3.23 -8.46 0.55
C LEU A 36 -4.00 -9.46 1.40
N LEU A 37 -5.10 -9.07 2.05
CA LEU A 37 -5.98 -10.01 2.74
C LEU A 37 -6.59 -11.03 1.76
N ALA A 38 -7.12 -10.54 0.64
CA ALA A 38 -7.65 -11.42 -0.41
C ALA A 38 -6.56 -12.32 -1.00
N TYR A 39 -5.37 -11.76 -1.28
CA TYR A 39 -4.22 -12.51 -1.75
C TYR A 39 -3.78 -13.57 -0.74
N LEU A 40 -3.69 -13.25 0.56
CA LEU A 40 -3.26 -14.21 1.59
C LEU A 40 -4.18 -15.43 1.63
N ILE A 41 -5.50 -15.22 1.56
CA ILE A 41 -6.48 -16.32 1.50
C ILE A 41 -6.24 -17.17 0.23
N GLY A 42 -6.11 -16.52 -0.94
CA GLY A 42 -5.83 -17.20 -2.20
C GLY A 42 -4.48 -17.93 -2.20
N HIS A 43 -3.46 -17.36 -1.57
CA HIS A 43 -2.11 -17.90 -1.50
C HIS A 43 -2.03 -19.11 -0.58
N VAL A 44 -2.78 -19.13 0.54
CA VAL A 44 -2.93 -20.34 1.36
C VAL A 44 -3.60 -21.46 0.55
N TYR A 45 -4.64 -21.14 -0.22
CA TYR A 45 -5.27 -22.12 -1.10
C TYR A 45 -4.32 -22.63 -2.19
N GLU A 46 -3.60 -21.74 -2.87
CA GLU A 46 -2.60 -22.08 -3.88
C GLU A 46 -1.50 -22.99 -3.31
N THR A 47 -0.82 -22.55 -2.25
CA THR A 47 0.26 -23.30 -1.60
C THR A 47 -0.21 -24.62 -1.00
N SER A 48 -1.48 -24.75 -0.64
CA SER A 48 -2.03 -26.04 -0.19
C SER A 48 -1.96 -27.12 -1.27
N ASN A 49 -1.89 -26.78 -2.56
CA ASN A 49 -1.78 -27.78 -3.63
C ASN A 49 -0.45 -28.56 -3.62
N ILE A 50 0.55 -28.10 -2.87
CA ILE A 50 1.81 -28.81 -2.68
C ILE A 50 1.58 -30.22 -2.11
N ILE A 51 0.60 -30.40 -1.22
CA ILE A 51 0.32 -31.73 -0.61
C ILE A 51 -0.41 -32.68 -1.57
N ASN A 52 -0.94 -32.17 -2.68
CA ASN A 52 -1.67 -32.96 -3.69
C ASN A 52 -0.72 -33.58 -4.73
N GLY A 53 0.59 -33.46 -4.53
CA GLY A 53 1.62 -34.04 -5.40
C GLY A 53 2.08 -33.11 -6.52
N LYS A 54 3.15 -33.53 -7.19
CA LYS A 54 3.88 -32.72 -8.18
C LYS A 54 3.00 -32.20 -9.32
N SER A 55 2.14 -33.06 -9.87
CA SER A 55 1.26 -32.66 -10.99
C SER A 55 0.26 -31.58 -10.59
N ALA A 56 -0.34 -31.66 -9.40
CA ALA A 56 -1.26 -30.64 -8.91
C ALA A 56 -0.53 -29.31 -8.67
N TRP A 57 0.69 -29.37 -8.12
CA TRP A 57 1.53 -28.19 -7.93
C TRP A 57 1.94 -27.53 -9.25
N GLU A 58 2.39 -28.31 -10.23
CA GLU A 58 2.75 -27.81 -11.57
C GLU A 58 1.56 -27.17 -12.29
N ASN A 59 0.37 -27.78 -12.19
CA ASN A 59 -0.86 -27.19 -12.73
C ASN A 59 -1.19 -25.85 -12.06
N MET A 60 -1.05 -25.74 -10.75
CA MET A 60 -1.29 -24.47 -10.05
C MET A 60 -0.24 -23.41 -10.45
N LEU A 61 1.04 -23.79 -10.50
CA LEU A 61 2.12 -22.90 -10.94
C LEU A 61 1.88 -22.36 -12.35
N SER A 62 1.34 -23.16 -13.27
CA SER A 62 1.09 -22.73 -14.66
C SER A 62 0.28 -21.43 -14.76
N ILE A 63 -0.62 -21.17 -13.80
CA ILE A 63 -1.43 -19.95 -13.75
C ILE A 63 -0.53 -18.73 -13.48
N THR A 64 0.44 -18.88 -12.59
CA THR A 64 1.38 -17.82 -12.22
C THR A 64 2.45 -17.57 -13.29
N GLN A 65 2.72 -18.54 -14.16
CA GLN A 65 3.73 -18.44 -15.23
C GLN A 65 3.21 -17.76 -16.51
N THR A 66 2.00 -17.21 -16.47
CA THR A 66 1.44 -16.41 -17.57
C THR A 66 1.87 -14.95 -17.47
N THR A 67 1.77 -14.19 -18.57
CA THR A 67 2.04 -12.74 -18.54
C THR A 67 1.15 -12.02 -17.53
N GLU A 68 -0.14 -12.38 -17.47
CA GLU A 68 -1.10 -11.85 -16.51
C GLU A 68 -0.73 -12.24 -15.07
N GLY A 69 -0.30 -13.49 -14.86
CA GLY A 69 0.21 -13.99 -13.59
C GLY A 69 1.41 -13.17 -13.09
N HIS A 70 2.39 -12.90 -13.96
CA HIS A 70 3.56 -12.08 -13.63
C HIS A 70 3.19 -10.63 -13.30
N VAL A 71 2.26 -10.02 -14.05
CA VAL A 71 1.76 -8.67 -13.74
C VAL A 71 1.06 -8.66 -12.38
N PHE A 72 0.22 -9.64 -12.10
CA PHE A 72 -0.47 -9.77 -10.83
C PHE A 72 0.51 -9.95 -9.66
N LEU A 73 1.47 -10.85 -9.78
CA LEU A 73 2.51 -11.08 -8.76
C LEU A 73 3.36 -9.83 -8.52
N THR A 74 3.69 -9.09 -9.58
CA THR A 74 4.38 -7.79 -9.48
C THR A 74 3.57 -6.78 -8.66
N LEU A 75 2.25 -6.69 -8.91
CA LEU A 75 1.37 -5.83 -8.13
C LEU A 75 1.34 -6.26 -6.66
N VAL A 76 1.27 -7.57 -6.38
CA VAL A 76 1.32 -8.10 -5.02
C VAL A 76 2.63 -7.72 -4.32
N ILE A 77 3.78 -7.81 -5.00
CA ILE A 77 5.08 -7.35 -4.48
C ILE A 77 5.00 -5.86 -4.09
N GLY A 78 4.49 -5.02 -4.99
CA GLY A 78 4.31 -3.58 -4.73
C GLY A 78 3.38 -3.31 -3.54
N MET A 79 2.26 -4.03 -3.46
CA MET A 79 1.31 -3.93 -2.35
C MET A 79 1.97 -4.32 -1.02
N CYS A 80 2.68 -5.46 -0.96
CA CYS A 80 3.39 -5.93 0.23
C CYS A 80 4.39 -4.89 0.74
N VAL A 81 5.27 -4.41 -0.15
CA VAL A 81 6.34 -3.49 0.22
C VAL A 81 5.79 -2.13 0.65
N PHE A 82 4.85 -1.55 -0.12
CA PHE A 82 4.21 -0.30 0.27
C PHE A 82 3.45 -0.44 1.59
N HIS A 83 2.60 -1.46 1.73
CA HIS A 83 1.78 -1.66 2.93
C HIS A 83 2.65 -1.79 4.18
N THR A 84 3.75 -2.55 4.06
CA THR A 84 4.70 -2.74 5.15
C THR A 84 5.45 -1.45 5.48
N ALA A 85 6.09 -0.82 4.48
CA ALA A 85 6.90 0.38 4.70
C ALA A 85 6.05 1.55 5.23
N ASN A 86 4.89 1.80 4.63
CA ASN A 86 3.97 2.83 5.10
C ASN A 86 3.34 2.46 6.46
N GLY A 87 3.10 1.18 6.73
CA GLY A 87 2.66 0.69 8.04
C GLY A 87 3.69 0.97 9.13
N ILE A 88 4.97 0.65 8.90
CA ILE A 88 6.08 0.97 9.80
C ILE A 88 6.16 2.48 10.05
N ARG A 89 6.05 3.30 9.00
CA ARG A 89 5.99 4.77 9.15
C ARG A 89 4.86 5.19 10.10
N VAL A 90 3.68 4.61 9.98
CA VAL A 90 2.54 4.89 10.87
C VAL A 90 2.83 4.44 12.31
N MET A 91 3.44 3.26 12.50
CA MET A 91 3.85 2.77 13.83
C MET A 91 4.86 3.72 14.49
N LEU A 92 5.89 4.15 13.76
CA LEU A 92 6.86 5.14 14.22
C LEU A 92 6.19 6.48 14.56
N GLY A 93 5.23 6.91 13.74
CA GLY A 93 4.44 8.11 13.97
C GLY A 93 3.62 8.06 15.27
N HIS A 94 3.08 6.89 15.65
CA HIS A 94 2.42 6.71 16.95
C HIS A 94 3.41 6.86 18.12
N GLY A 95 4.66 6.46 17.93
CA GLY A 95 5.75 6.70 18.88
C GLY A 95 6.29 8.14 18.89
N GLY A 96 5.73 9.05 18.09
CA GLY A 96 6.20 10.44 17.99
C GLY A 96 7.39 10.65 17.05
N TYR A 97 7.85 9.61 16.35
CA TYR A 97 8.96 9.71 15.39
C TYR A 97 8.46 10.14 14.01
N GLY A 98 9.18 11.06 13.37
CA GLY A 98 8.88 11.50 12.00
C GLY A 98 7.59 12.32 11.84
N VAL A 99 6.99 12.79 12.94
CA VAL A 99 5.86 13.73 12.95
C VAL A 99 6.29 15.07 13.55
N GLY A 100 5.59 16.15 13.20
CA GLY A 100 5.86 17.47 13.77
C GLY A 100 5.37 17.59 15.21
N LYS A 101 5.96 18.55 15.95
CA LYS A 101 5.59 18.80 17.36
C LYS A 101 4.17 19.37 17.44
N PRO A 102 3.40 19.04 18.48
CA PRO A 102 2.13 19.71 18.75
C PRO A 102 2.34 21.23 18.81
N ALA A 103 1.50 21.98 18.09
CA ALA A 103 1.48 23.42 18.14
C ALA A 103 0.04 23.90 18.32
N ARG A 104 -0.12 25.13 18.80
CA ARG A 104 -1.44 25.75 18.92
C ARG A 104 -2.05 25.91 17.52
N PRO A 105 -3.30 25.46 17.29
CA PRO A 105 -3.96 25.63 16.01
C PRO A 105 -4.45 27.09 15.88
N ASP A 106 -3.53 27.98 15.54
CA ASP A 106 -3.84 29.38 15.23
C ASP A 106 -4.18 29.52 13.75
N TYR A 107 -5.15 30.39 13.42
CA TYR A 107 -5.51 30.65 12.03
C TYR A 107 -4.36 31.39 11.32
N PRO A 108 -3.94 30.95 10.11
CA PRO A 108 -4.49 29.86 9.30
C PRO A 108 -4.10 28.47 9.85
N TYR A 109 -5.09 27.58 9.99
CA TYR A 109 -4.91 26.23 10.55
C TYR A 109 -3.95 25.40 9.69
N THR A 110 -2.67 25.44 10.04
CA THR A 110 -1.65 24.62 9.42
C THR A 110 -1.41 23.38 10.28
N PRO A 111 -1.46 22.18 9.71
CA PRO A 111 -1.28 20.96 10.48
C PRO A 111 0.18 20.81 10.90
N ALA A 112 0.48 21.18 12.15
CA ALA A 112 1.86 21.17 12.69
C ALA A 112 2.51 19.78 12.67
N SER A 113 1.73 18.70 12.73
CA SER A 113 2.22 17.32 12.66
C SER A 113 2.67 16.89 11.26
N GLN A 114 2.25 17.60 10.21
CA GLN A 114 2.50 17.27 8.80
C GLN A 114 3.75 17.97 8.27
N ASN A 115 4.90 17.60 8.84
CA ASN A 115 6.20 18.16 8.47
C ASN A 115 6.79 17.50 7.21
N SER A 116 7.92 18.04 6.72
CA SER A 116 8.60 17.51 5.53
C SER A 116 9.12 16.07 5.73
N MET A 117 9.48 15.69 6.96
CA MET A 117 9.96 14.33 7.26
C MET A 117 8.84 13.30 7.05
N HIS A 118 7.63 13.61 7.52
CA HIS A 118 6.45 12.77 7.30
C HIS A 118 6.21 12.51 5.80
N LYS A 119 6.24 13.59 5.01
CA LYS A 119 6.05 13.53 3.55
C LYS A 119 7.17 12.73 2.88
N LEU A 120 8.42 12.95 3.29
CA LEU A 120 9.56 12.20 2.79
C LEU A 120 9.39 10.70 3.04
N CYS A 121 8.96 10.28 4.23
CA CYS A 121 8.74 8.87 4.53
C CYS A 121 7.63 8.25 3.66
N ILE A 122 6.59 9.01 3.28
CA ILE A 122 5.57 8.55 2.35
C ILE A 122 6.18 8.33 0.96
N TYR A 123 6.91 9.32 0.43
CA TYR A 123 7.58 9.18 -0.87
C TYR A 123 8.61 8.06 -0.88
N ALA A 124 9.36 7.87 0.20
CA ALA A 124 10.29 6.76 0.36
C ALA A 124 9.57 5.40 0.33
N SER A 125 8.41 5.28 0.99
CA SER A 125 7.59 4.06 0.96
C SER A 125 7.12 3.73 -0.46
N ILE A 126 6.70 4.75 -1.22
CA ILE A 126 6.31 4.61 -2.64
C ILE A 126 7.52 4.24 -3.50
N GLY A 127 8.65 4.91 -3.30
CA GLY A 127 9.88 4.68 -4.05
C GLY A 127 10.43 3.26 -3.85
N ILE A 128 10.49 2.77 -2.60
CA ILE A 128 10.93 1.41 -2.30
C ILE A 128 9.97 0.38 -2.90
N ALA A 129 8.65 0.62 -2.84
CA ALA A 129 7.68 -0.25 -3.50
C ALA A 129 7.89 -0.29 -5.03
N ALA A 130 8.12 0.86 -5.66
CA ALA A 130 8.41 0.93 -7.09
C ALA A 130 9.73 0.21 -7.46
N LEU A 131 10.80 0.37 -6.66
CA LEU A 131 12.05 -0.37 -6.84
C LEU A 131 11.84 -1.88 -6.73
N ALA A 132 11.07 -2.33 -5.74
CA ALA A 132 10.75 -3.75 -5.56
C ALA A 132 9.91 -4.30 -6.72
N MET A 133 8.96 -3.52 -7.24
CA MET A 133 8.20 -3.90 -8.44
C MET A 133 9.08 -3.98 -9.68
N MET A 134 10.01 -3.04 -9.89
CA MET A 134 10.94 -3.10 -11.02
C MET A 134 11.83 -4.33 -10.93
N TYR A 135 12.35 -4.64 -9.74
CA TYR A 135 13.09 -5.88 -9.52
C TYR A 135 12.21 -7.11 -9.77
N GLY A 136 10.99 -7.14 -9.23
CA GLY A 136 10.02 -8.21 -9.46
C GLY A 136 9.72 -8.44 -10.94
N LEU A 137 9.50 -7.37 -11.72
CA LEU A 137 9.33 -7.46 -13.17
C LEU A 137 10.56 -8.07 -13.85
N SER A 138 11.76 -7.62 -13.47
CA SER A 138 12.99 -8.17 -14.06
C SER A 138 13.18 -9.65 -13.76
N VAL A 139 12.77 -10.13 -12.58
CA VAL A 139 12.87 -11.56 -12.21
C VAL A 139 11.77 -12.39 -12.86
N LEU A 140 10.55 -11.87 -12.99
CA LEU A 140 9.42 -12.60 -13.55
C LEU A 140 9.45 -12.65 -15.09
N PHE A 141 9.99 -11.62 -15.75
CA PHE A 141 10.06 -11.55 -17.22
C PHE A 141 11.47 -11.73 -17.79
N GLY A 142 12.51 -11.68 -16.95
CA GLY A 142 13.87 -12.00 -17.36
C GLY A 142 14.06 -13.50 -17.33
N GLU A 143 14.25 -14.11 -18.50
CA GLU A 143 14.70 -15.50 -18.65
C GLU A 143 16.01 -15.77 -17.89
#